data_AF-A0A5C5WH24-F1
#
_entry.id   AF-A0A5C5WH24-F1
#
_cell.length_a   1.000
_cell.length_b   1.000
_cell.length_c   1.000
_cell.angle_alpha   90.00
_cell.angle_beta   90.00
_cell.angle_gamma   90.00
#
_symmetry.space_group_name_H-M   'P 1'
#
loop_
_entity.id
_entity.type
_entity.pdbx_description
1 polymer ?
#
loop_
_entity_poly.entity_id
_entity_poly.type
_entity_poly.pdbx_seq_one_letter_code
_entity_poly.pdbx_strand_id
1 'polypeptide(L)'
;MFSRLWICFSVVALLQVGCGNPSVKEMSQEIPSLSYPALEDFDQTAMMEVGYAYGGGNVNGLKAAVKKDSFKSAVEQFEAAPLPEDAASKQPQKDAVVAAANDLIEKAGGSDNEATKAAYDNLLKAITDLRVGQPAQE
;
A
#
# COMPACT_ATOMS: atom_id res chain seq x y z
N MET A 1 22.80 -47.51 -23.55
CA MET A 1 22.15 -46.22 -23.21
C MET A 1 20.91 -46.52 -22.38
N PHE A 2 20.96 -46.26 -21.07
CA PHE A 2 19.82 -46.43 -20.18
C PHE A 2 18.97 -45.16 -20.19
N SER A 3 17.76 -45.23 -20.75
CA SER A 3 16.79 -44.14 -20.67
C SER A 3 15.75 -44.49 -19.62
N ARG A 4 15.78 -43.75 -18.50
CA ARG A 4 14.77 -43.76 -17.45
C ARG A 4 13.61 -42.88 -17.91
N LEU A 5 12.41 -43.46 -18.06
CA LEU A 5 11.18 -42.69 -18.19
C LEU A 5 10.22 -43.15 -17.10
N TRP A 6 10.19 -42.39 -16.01
CA TRP A 6 9.15 -42.42 -14.99
C TRP A 6 8.25 -41.22 -15.26
N ILE A 7 7.00 -41.44 -15.65
CA ILE A 7 5.94 -40.43 -15.53
C ILE A 7 4.78 -41.11 -14.83
N CYS A 8 4.65 -40.79 -13.54
CA CYS A 8 3.56 -41.21 -12.70
C CYS A 8 2.27 -40.47 -13.09
N PHE A 9 1.22 -41.27 -13.21
CA PHE A 9 -0.19 -40.89 -13.11
C PHE A 9 -0.43 -39.91 -11.95
N SER A 10 -1.21 -38.86 -12.20
CA SER A 10 -2.24 -38.38 -11.27
C SER A 10 -3.26 -37.53 -12.03
N VAL A 11 -4.37 -38.18 -12.35
CA VAL A 11 -5.65 -37.56 -12.66
C VAL A 11 -6.19 -36.99 -11.34
N VAL A 12 -6.38 -35.67 -11.24
CA VAL A 12 -7.22 -35.06 -10.21
C VAL A 12 -8.24 -34.14 -10.88
N ALA A 13 -9.43 -34.71 -11.03
CA ALA A 13 -10.74 -34.11 -10.83
C ALA A 13 -10.95 -32.64 -11.24
N LEU A 14 -11.38 -32.44 -12.48
CA LEU A 14 -12.24 -31.34 -12.90
C LEU A 14 -13.71 -31.77 -12.70
N LEU A 15 -14.26 -31.48 -11.53
CA LEU A 15 -15.70 -31.49 -11.22
C LEU A 15 -15.91 -30.33 -10.25
N GLN A 16 -16.41 -29.18 -10.72
CA GLN A 16 -17.83 -28.85 -10.87
C GLN A 16 -18.33 -27.97 -9.72
N VAL A 17 -19.16 -26.99 -10.10
CA VAL A 17 -20.13 -26.22 -9.30
C VAL A 17 -19.56 -25.15 -8.34
N GLY A 18 -19.92 -23.89 -8.59
CA GLY A 18 -19.77 -22.83 -7.58
C GLY A 18 -19.61 -21.39 -8.08
N CYS A 19 -20.27 -20.97 -9.16
CA CYS A 19 -20.53 -19.54 -9.38
C CYS A 19 -21.47 -19.06 -8.26
N GLY A 20 -20.89 -18.55 -7.17
CA GLY A 20 -21.62 -18.11 -6.00
C GLY A 20 -20.72 -18.20 -4.79
N ASN A 21 -19.72 -17.32 -4.72
CA ASN A 21 -18.88 -17.20 -3.53
C ASN A 21 -19.69 -16.48 -2.45
N PRO A 22 -20.05 -17.12 -1.32
CA PRO A 22 -20.66 -16.44 -0.19
C PRO A 22 -19.56 -15.85 0.69
N SER A 23 -18.62 -15.10 0.09
CA SER A 23 -17.46 -14.53 0.80
C SER A 23 -17.63 -13.04 1.11
N VAL A 24 -18.78 -12.44 0.79
CA VAL A 24 -19.07 -11.03 1.11
C VAL A 24 -19.77 -10.92 2.47
N LYS A 25 -19.33 -11.69 3.48
CA LYS A 25 -19.94 -11.60 4.82
C LYS A 25 -19.00 -11.65 6.02
N GLU A 26 -17.68 -11.54 5.82
CA GLU A 26 -16.73 -11.35 6.93
C GLU A 26 -15.61 -10.33 6.59
N MET A 27 -15.98 -9.11 6.20
CA MET A 27 -15.04 -7.97 6.20
C MET A 27 -15.54 -6.84 7.09
N SER A 28 -16.06 -7.18 8.26
CA SER A 28 -16.19 -6.26 9.38
C SER A 28 -15.46 -6.82 10.61
N GLN A 29 -14.34 -7.52 10.39
CA GLN A 29 -13.30 -7.51 11.41
C GLN A 29 -12.78 -6.07 11.43
N GLU A 30 -13.18 -5.33 12.47
CA GLU A 30 -12.49 -4.10 12.87
C GLU A 30 -11.02 -4.46 12.97
N ILE A 31 -10.27 -4.22 11.90
CA ILE A 31 -8.81 -4.20 11.99
C ILE A 31 -8.56 -3.14 13.05
N PRO A 32 -7.94 -3.47 14.20
CA PRO A 32 -7.67 -2.48 15.23
C PRO A 32 -6.84 -1.38 14.56
N SER A 33 -7.51 -0.27 14.25
CA SER A 33 -6.89 0.81 13.52
C SER A 33 -5.91 1.43 14.50
N LEU A 34 -4.64 1.44 14.14
CA LEU A 34 -3.65 2.21 14.87
C LEU A 34 -4.19 3.65 15.04
N SER A 35 -4.50 4.03 16.27
CA SER A 35 -4.92 5.40 16.59
C SER A 35 -3.67 6.28 16.57
N TYR A 36 -3.39 6.87 15.41
CA TYR A 36 -2.20 7.67 15.18
C TYR A 36 -2.59 8.96 14.44
N PRO A 37 -2.82 10.08 15.17
CA PRO A 37 -3.32 11.32 14.58
C PRO A 37 -2.49 11.84 13.41
N ALA A 38 -1.16 11.71 13.46
CA ALA A 38 -0.31 12.16 12.36
C ALA A 38 -0.54 11.36 11.07
N LEU A 39 -0.91 10.08 11.17
CA LEU A 39 -1.29 9.29 10.00
C LEU A 39 -2.64 9.75 9.44
N GLU A 40 -3.60 10.05 10.31
CA GLU A 40 -4.90 10.61 9.90
C GLU A 40 -4.75 11.97 9.21
N ASP A 41 -3.93 12.85 9.76
CA ASP A 41 -3.60 14.16 9.19
C ASP A 41 -2.87 14.01 7.84
N PHE A 42 -1.94 13.06 7.75
CA PHE A 42 -1.27 12.73 6.49
C PHE A 42 -2.26 12.25 5.43
N ASP A 43 -3.20 11.37 5.80
CA ASP A 43 -4.21 10.88 4.87
C ASP A 43 -5.16 11.99 4.38
N GLN A 44 -5.58 12.89 5.28
CA GLN A 44 -6.45 14.01 4.93
C GLN A 44 -5.73 15.06 4.09
N THR A 45 -4.49 15.38 4.41
CA THR A 45 -3.74 16.49 3.79
C THR A 45 -3.05 16.08 2.50
N ALA A 46 -2.48 14.87 2.46
CA ALA A 46 -1.65 14.40 1.36
C ALA A 46 -2.39 13.36 0.50
N MET A 47 -2.98 12.34 1.11
CA MET A 47 -3.50 11.19 0.36
C MET A 47 -4.85 11.45 -0.30
N MET A 48 -5.68 12.32 0.26
CA MET A 48 -7.01 12.61 -0.31
C MET A 48 -6.94 13.16 -1.74
N GLU A 49 -6.13 14.20 -1.98
CA GLU A 49 -6.03 14.83 -3.30
C GLU A 49 -5.31 13.91 -4.31
N VAL A 50 -4.19 13.32 -3.88
CA VAL A 50 -3.37 12.41 -4.67
C VAL A 50 -4.16 11.16 -5.06
N GLY A 51 -4.90 10.59 -4.12
CA GLY A 51 -5.75 9.42 -4.33
C GLY A 51 -6.97 9.70 -5.20
N TYR A 52 -7.58 10.88 -5.11
CA TYR A 52 -8.65 11.28 -6.02
C TYR A 52 -8.17 11.32 -7.48
N ALA A 53 -7.00 11.92 -7.73
CA ALA A 53 -6.43 11.96 -9.06
C ALA A 53 -6.06 10.56 -9.59
N TYR A 54 -5.48 9.71 -8.73
CA TYR A 54 -5.14 8.33 -9.09
C TYR A 54 -6.38 7.48 -9.40
N GLY A 55 -7.39 7.49 -8.53
CA GLY A 55 -8.64 6.73 -8.71
C GLY A 55 -9.44 7.14 -9.95
N GLY A 56 -9.31 8.39 -10.39
CA GLY A 56 -9.87 8.88 -11.66
C GLY A 56 -9.02 8.56 -12.90
N GLY A 57 -7.89 7.84 -12.76
CA GLY A 57 -6.96 7.54 -13.86
C GLY A 57 -6.15 8.75 -14.35
N ASN A 58 -6.19 9.88 -13.64
CA ASN A 58 -5.53 11.12 -14.02
C ASN A 58 -4.09 11.18 -13.44
N VAL A 59 -3.15 10.51 -14.11
CA VAL A 59 -1.74 10.46 -13.67
C VAL A 59 -1.07 11.84 -13.68
N ASN A 60 -1.46 12.73 -14.60
CA ASN A 60 -0.95 14.10 -14.61
C ASN A 60 -1.44 14.88 -13.38
N GLY A 61 -2.70 14.66 -12.98
CA GLY A 61 -3.26 15.18 -11.73
C GLY A 61 -2.54 14.64 -10.51
N LEU A 62 -2.23 13.33 -10.48
CA LEU A 62 -1.42 12.70 -9.44
C LEU A 62 -0.06 13.39 -9.31
N LYS A 63 0.66 13.55 -10.42
CA LYS A 63 1.95 14.23 -10.46
C LYS A 63 1.86 15.67 -9.98
N ALA A 64 0.81 16.40 -10.38
CA ALA A 64 0.60 17.78 -9.98
C ALA A 64 0.32 17.90 -8.47
N ALA A 65 -0.51 17.01 -7.91
CA ALA A 65 -0.84 16.99 -6.49
C ALA A 65 0.39 16.66 -5.62
N VAL A 66 1.19 15.65 -6.01
CA VAL A 66 2.44 15.27 -5.31
C VAL A 66 3.47 16.40 -5.32
N LYS A 67 3.50 17.22 -6.37
CA LYS A 67 4.44 18.35 -6.47
C LYS A 67 4.07 19.56 -5.62
N LYS A 68 2.87 19.60 -5.04
CA LYS A 68 2.46 20.70 -4.18
C LYS A 68 3.28 20.71 -2.90
N ASP A 69 3.56 21.90 -2.39
CA ASP A 69 4.26 22.07 -1.12
C ASP A 69 3.48 21.48 0.05
N SER A 70 2.15 21.42 -0.04
CA SER A 70 1.28 20.76 0.96
C SER A 70 1.57 19.27 1.09
N PHE A 71 1.84 18.57 -0.01
CA PHE A 71 2.19 17.15 0.03
C PHE A 71 3.53 16.94 0.72
N LYS A 72 4.56 17.70 0.32
CA LYS A 72 5.89 17.64 0.94
C LYS A 72 5.86 17.99 2.43
N SER A 73 5.15 19.05 2.78
CA SER A 73 4.98 19.49 4.17
C SER A 73 4.29 18.41 5.01
N ALA A 74 3.30 17.70 4.45
CA ALA A 74 2.64 16.60 5.14
C ALA A 74 3.58 15.40 5.35
N VAL A 75 4.44 15.07 4.37
CA VAL A 75 5.49 14.04 4.54
C VAL A 75 6.46 14.42 5.66
N GLU A 76 6.96 15.65 5.66
CA GLU A 76 7.88 16.15 6.69
C GLU A 76 7.24 16.15 8.09
N GLN A 77 5.98 16.58 8.20
CA GLN A 77 5.23 16.55 9.46
C GLN A 77 5.01 15.12 9.95
N PHE A 78 4.67 14.20 9.05
CA PHE A 78 4.51 12.78 9.37
C PHE A 78 5.84 12.15 9.81
N GLU A 79 6.93 12.44 9.12
CA GLU A 79 8.28 11.98 9.49
C GLU A 79 8.68 12.48 10.88
N ALA A 80 8.43 13.76 11.19
CA ALA A 80 8.76 14.35 12.48
C ALA A 80 7.84 13.89 13.63
N ALA A 81 6.60 13.47 13.34
CA ALA A 81 5.63 13.10 14.37
C ALA A 81 6.03 11.81 15.10
N PRO A 82 6.16 11.79 16.43
CA PRO A 82 6.48 10.57 17.16
C PRO A 82 5.38 9.52 16.99
N LEU A 83 5.76 8.23 16.96
CA LEU A 83 4.79 7.16 17.10
C LEU A 83 4.18 7.18 18.51
N PRO A 84 2.90 6.82 18.68
CA PRO A 84 2.31 6.52 19.97
C PRO A 84 3.13 5.47 20.73
N GLU A 85 3.18 5.56 22.08
CA GLU A 85 4.02 4.67 22.91
C GLU A 85 3.70 3.18 22.70
N ASP A 86 2.43 2.84 22.51
CA ASP A 86 1.94 1.48 22.24
C ASP A 86 2.26 0.98 20.82
N ALA A 87 2.81 1.85 19.96
CA ALA A 87 3.14 1.57 18.57
C ALA A 87 4.63 1.80 18.23
N ALA A 88 5.51 1.98 19.22
CA ALA A 88 6.94 2.23 19.00
C ALA A 88 7.62 1.12 18.15
N SER A 89 7.15 -0.13 18.25
CA SER A 89 7.64 -1.25 17.43
C SER A 89 7.32 -1.10 15.92
N LYS A 90 6.43 -0.17 15.56
CA LYS A 90 6.05 0.14 14.18
C LYS A 90 6.96 1.17 13.50
N GLN A 91 8.06 1.58 14.13
CA GLN A 91 9.03 2.52 13.55
C GLN A 91 9.48 2.11 12.13
N PRO A 92 9.82 0.84 11.85
CA PRO A 92 10.19 0.43 10.49
C PRO A 92 9.09 0.65 9.45
N GLN A 93 7.82 0.46 9.82
CA GLN A 93 6.68 0.68 8.93
C GLN A 93 6.44 2.18 8.71
N LYS A 94 6.63 3.01 9.73
CA LYS A 94 6.59 4.47 9.56
C LYS A 94 7.69 4.94 8.62
N ASP A 95 8.92 4.45 8.81
CA ASP A 95 10.06 4.78 7.95
C ASP A 95 9.81 4.33 6.50
N ALA A 96 9.16 3.18 6.31
CA ALA A 96 8.75 2.70 4.98
C ALA A 96 7.71 3.60 4.31
N VAL A 97 6.76 4.16 5.06
CA VAL A 97 5.80 5.16 4.53
C VAL A 97 6.54 6.42 4.07
N VAL A 98 7.47 6.94 4.89
CA VAL A 98 8.27 8.13 4.55
C VAL A 98 9.13 7.86 3.30
N ALA A 99 9.80 6.71 3.24
CA ALA A 99 10.60 6.31 2.08
C ALA A 99 9.75 6.19 0.80
N ALA A 100 8.58 5.55 0.88
CA ALA A 100 7.67 5.42 -0.26
C ALA A 100 7.09 6.76 -0.72
N ALA A 101 6.81 7.69 0.21
CA ALA A 101 6.34 9.03 -0.13
C ALA A 101 7.43 9.85 -0.83
N ASN A 102 8.68 9.74 -0.38
CA ASN A 102 9.82 10.38 -1.04
C ASN A 102 10.12 9.80 -2.42
N ASP A 103 10.01 8.47 -2.59
CA ASP A 103 10.11 7.85 -3.92
C ASP A 103 9.00 8.35 -4.85
N LEU A 104 7.77 8.47 -4.36
CA LEU A 104 6.67 9.06 -5.13
C LEU A 104 6.96 10.50 -5.56
N ILE A 105 7.52 11.34 -4.68
CA ILE A 105 7.95 12.71 -5.02
C ILE A 105 8.99 12.69 -6.14
N GLU A 106 9.98 11.81 -6.05
CA GLU A 106 11.02 11.63 -7.08
C GLU A 106 10.41 11.21 -8.42
N LYS A 107 9.60 10.13 -8.44
CA LYS A 107 9.01 9.59 -9.68
C LYS A 107 8.00 10.55 -10.31
N ALA A 108 7.22 11.27 -9.50
CA ALA A 108 6.33 12.32 -9.98
C ALA A 108 7.08 13.48 -10.67
N GLY A 109 8.34 13.72 -10.27
CA GLY A 109 9.27 14.63 -10.92
C GLY A 109 9.63 14.24 -12.36
N GLY A 110 9.60 12.95 -12.68
CA GLY A 110 9.99 12.39 -13.98
C GLY A 110 8.87 12.32 -15.03
N SER A 111 9.25 11.88 -16.24
CA SER A 111 8.32 11.69 -17.37
C SER A 111 7.58 10.34 -17.35
N ASP A 112 8.07 9.36 -16.60
CA ASP A 112 7.49 8.02 -16.56
C ASP A 112 6.19 7.99 -15.73
N ASN A 113 5.08 7.64 -16.37
CA ASN A 113 3.78 7.56 -15.72
C ASN A 113 3.59 6.25 -14.98
N GLU A 114 4.10 5.13 -15.50
CA GLU A 114 3.96 3.82 -14.85
C GLU A 114 4.82 3.76 -13.59
N ALA A 115 6.03 4.33 -13.62
CA ALA A 115 6.85 4.47 -12.41
C ALA A 115 6.15 5.30 -11.32
N THR A 116 5.42 6.35 -11.71
CA THR A 116 4.68 7.18 -10.74
C THR A 116 3.50 6.43 -10.12
N LYS A 117 2.76 5.65 -10.92
CA LYS A 117 1.67 4.81 -10.41
C LYS A 117 2.20 3.75 -9.46
N ALA A 118 3.25 3.04 -9.85
CA ALA A 118 3.87 2.01 -9.02
C ALA A 118 4.39 2.58 -7.69
N ALA A 119 4.98 3.78 -7.70
CA ALA A 119 5.39 4.47 -6.48
C ALA A 119 4.19 4.84 -5.58
N TYR A 120 3.07 5.25 -6.17
CA TYR A 120 1.84 5.53 -5.41
C TYR A 120 1.22 4.26 -4.82
N ASP A 121 1.18 3.15 -5.57
CA ASP A 121 0.71 1.86 -5.05
C ASP A 121 1.60 1.36 -3.90
N ASN A 122 2.92 1.55 -3.99
CA ASN A 122 3.85 1.24 -2.91
C ASN A 122 3.60 2.09 -1.66
N LEU A 123 3.28 3.37 -1.82
CA LEU A 123 2.90 4.24 -0.70
C LEU A 123 1.60 3.76 -0.03
N LEU A 124 0.57 3.41 -0.81
CA LEU A 124 -0.68 2.85 -0.27
C LEU A 124 -0.44 1.56 0.50
N LYS A 125 0.43 0.69 -0.04
CA LYS A 125 0.84 -0.54 0.63
C LYS A 125 1.54 -0.24 1.96
N ALA A 126 2.52 0.67 1.98
CA ALA A 126 3.24 1.03 3.21
C ALA A 126 2.31 1.60 4.29
N ILE A 127 1.37 2.47 3.91
CA ILE A 127 0.34 3.02 4.82
C ILE A 127 -0.53 1.90 5.39
N THR A 128 -0.92 0.94 4.55
CA THR A 128 -1.71 -0.22 4.96
C THR A 128 -0.92 -1.09 5.95
N ASP A 129 0.34 -1.38 5.65
CA ASP A 129 1.21 -2.18 6.51
C ASP A 129 1.44 -1.48 7.88
N LEU A 130 1.52 -0.14 7.93
CA LEU A 130 1.57 0.62 9.18
C LEU A 130 0.26 0.51 9.98
N ARG A 131 -0.90 0.64 9.33
CA ARG A 131 -2.23 0.58 9.97
C ARG A 131 -2.49 -0.79 10.56
N VAL A 132 -2.38 -1.83 9.75
CA VAL A 132 -2.74 -3.21 10.13
C VAL A 132 -1.63 -3.84 10.99
N GLY A 133 -0.37 -3.47 10.74
CA GLY A 133 0.76 -4.29 11.13
C GLY A 133 0.69 -5.60 10.35
N GLN A 134 1.64 -5.87 9.45
CA GLN A 134 1.74 -7.26 8.99
C GLN A 134 1.91 -8.14 10.24
N PRO A 135 1.14 -9.23 10.41
CA PRO A 135 1.52 -10.23 11.40
C PRO A 135 2.95 -10.60 11.08
N ALA A 136 3.83 -10.56 12.09
CA ALA A 136 5.21 -10.99 11.94
C ALA A 136 5.17 -12.35 11.24
N GLN A 137 5.66 -12.41 10.00
CA GLN A 137 5.86 -13.69 9.34
C GLN A 137 7.03 -14.33 10.09
N GLU A 138 6.69 -15.22 11.04
CA GLU A 138 7.61 -16.17 11.68
C GLU A 138 8.21 -17.13 10.65
#